data_AF-A0A383WDE7-F1
#
_entry.id   AF-A0A383WDE7-F1
#
_cell.length_a   1.000
_cell.length_b   1.000
_cell.length_c   1.000
_cell.angle_alpha   90.00
_cell.angle_beta   90.00
_cell.angle_gamma   90.00
#
_symmetry.space_group_name_H-M   'P 1'
#
loop_
_entity.id
_entity.type
_entity.pdbx_description
1 polymer ?
#
loop_
_entity_poly.entity_id
_entity_poly.type
_entity_poly.pdbx_seq_one_letter_code
_entity_poly.pdbx_strand_id
1 'polypeptide(L)'
;MRVLGRQQLSQISSRVGYQGDLRTLASHLDDDDDLGVEAASNRLVFQCAGLIANASAAEIAAMQAVIEQATAAAVGRRQPPQTPAAAPQAFPPTLVGGTPDPTGLSAADAFSLHSRPGARLKLVLDFDGNTLVGGVWNQAKGLQQIVTPAYDKDGNPSSFNAEEIADIVAIWHAVAEDYAAFDVDVTTADPGDAALAGVGQKVLIGGHSGDWYGNAGGVAYVSSFGTPGMPCFVFPRNLGPNYAKYVWEAVSHELGHTLGLFHDGLTPNPAPGALYPDGTYYYSGHGNWAPIMGVGYYKDVTQFDAGEYPYSNNPQDDMGIIGRTLPRLPQQYGPSMASATPLSSSGAGSTTAVINGILSMPNQPDWFSLSAEAGSATLAVAVTAPFGQVTRANLNAVAAVYDAGGAVVTTLSPGTLDIPYSPVNLPRAGTYYVSVVGAAEGSPATGGYSSYGSLGFYSLTVSYTASSAPQQPQTPVNCVGYWSSFGPCDASCNQVSTMVWCGSRRVRVVLV
;
A
#
# COMPACT_ATOMS: atom_id res chain seq x y z
N MET A 1 24.53 17.60 15.94
CA MET A 1 24.43 18.77 16.89
C MET A 1 25.38 19.91 16.51
N ARG A 2 26.22 19.74 15.48
CA ARG A 2 27.30 20.69 15.15
C ARG A 2 26.82 21.91 14.35
N VAL A 3 25.68 21.80 13.64
CA VAL A 3 25.08 22.92 12.90
C VAL A 3 23.88 23.52 13.64
N LEU A 4 22.95 22.68 14.10
CA LEU A 4 21.77 23.11 14.87
C LEU A 4 21.96 22.87 16.37
N GLY A 5 21.74 23.93 17.16
CA GLY A 5 21.82 23.85 18.62
C GLY A 5 20.66 23.04 19.23
N ARG A 6 20.86 22.54 20.46
CA ARG A 6 19.87 21.71 21.18
C ARG A 6 18.47 22.34 21.25
N GLN A 7 18.39 23.66 21.44
CA GLN A 7 17.12 24.38 21.50
C GLN A 7 16.36 24.31 20.18
N GLN A 8 17.04 24.52 19.06
CA GLN A 8 16.43 24.45 17.73
C GLN A 8 16.01 23.02 17.39
N LEU A 9 16.86 22.03 17.68
CA LEU A 9 16.50 20.61 17.52
C LEU A 9 15.27 20.23 18.36
N SER A 10 15.16 20.76 19.58
CA SER A 10 13.98 20.55 20.43
C SER A 10 12.72 21.19 19.84
N GLN A 11 12.84 22.37 19.21
CA GLN A 11 11.72 23.02 18.54
C GLN A 11 11.27 22.24 17.30
N ILE A 12 12.22 21.77 16.50
CA ILE A 12 11.96 20.93 15.32
C ILE A 12 11.28 19.65 15.76
N SER A 13 11.89 18.88 16.67
CA SER A 13 11.33 17.62 17.20
C SER A 13 9.92 17.80 17.74
N SER A 14 9.68 18.85 18.54
CA SER A 14 8.34 19.16 19.04
C SER A 14 7.35 19.47 17.93
N ARG A 15 7.77 20.21 16.90
CA ARG A 15 6.92 20.64 15.79
C ARG A 15 6.56 19.53 14.83
N VAL A 16 7.50 18.63 14.52
CA VAL A 16 7.25 17.48 13.63
C VAL A 16 6.74 16.25 14.40
N GLY A 17 6.57 16.36 15.72
CA GLY A 17 6.16 15.24 16.57
C GLY A 17 7.16 14.07 16.60
N TYR A 18 8.44 14.34 16.34
CA TYR A 18 9.49 13.32 16.34
C TYR A 18 9.63 12.70 17.72
N GLN A 19 9.49 11.38 17.80
CA GLN A 19 9.47 10.62 19.06
C GLN A 19 10.84 10.06 19.46
N GLY A 20 11.86 10.17 18.60
CA GLY A 20 13.22 9.77 18.93
C GLY A 20 13.96 10.82 19.76
N ASP A 21 15.20 10.53 20.13
CA ASP A 21 16.02 11.50 20.86
C ASP A 21 16.70 12.52 19.94
N LEU A 22 17.05 13.68 20.52
CA LEU A 22 17.63 14.79 19.74
C LEU A 22 19.02 14.49 19.16
N ARG A 23 19.76 13.49 19.67
CA ARG A 23 21.03 13.09 19.06
C ARG A 23 20.78 12.28 17.80
N THR A 24 19.83 11.35 17.84
CA THR A 24 19.43 10.56 16.66
C THR A 24 18.87 11.47 15.57
N LEU A 25 17.96 12.40 15.91
CA LEU A 25 17.50 13.42 14.95
C LEU A 25 18.65 14.23 14.35
N ALA A 26 19.62 14.61 15.18
CA ALA A 26 20.77 15.35 14.69
C ALA A 26 21.69 14.49 13.82
N SER A 27 21.78 13.17 14.06
CA SER A 27 22.50 12.24 13.17
C SER A 27 21.83 12.19 11.83
N HIS A 28 20.51 11.96 11.76
CA HIS A 28 19.79 11.97 10.49
C HIS A 28 20.01 13.27 9.69
N LEU A 29 20.03 14.43 10.34
CA LEU A 29 20.30 15.72 9.69
C LEU A 29 21.76 15.93 9.28
N ASP A 30 22.71 15.31 9.99
CA ASP A 30 24.14 15.41 9.70
C ASP A 30 24.55 14.35 8.65
N ASP A 31 23.82 13.23 8.59
CA ASP A 31 24.07 12.10 7.71
C ASP A 31 23.29 12.26 6.41
N ASP A 32 21.98 12.50 6.40
CA ASP A 32 21.19 12.51 5.17
C ASP A 32 21.17 13.88 4.45
N ASP A 33 21.83 13.94 3.29
CA ASP A 33 21.91 15.16 2.47
C ASP A 33 20.56 15.62 1.90
N ASP A 34 19.57 14.71 1.80
CA ASP A 34 18.22 15.04 1.36
C ASP A 34 17.33 15.51 2.52
N LEU A 35 17.75 15.32 3.78
CA LEU A 35 17.01 15.81 4.95
C LEU A 35 17.42 17.25 5.32
N GLY A 36 16.50 18.17 5.10
CA GLY A 36 16.67 19.59 5.45
C GLY A 36 15.79 20.05 6.60
N VAL A 37 16.09 21.25 7.11
CA VAL A 37 15.18 22.05 7.94
C VAL A 37 14.77 23.29 7.16
N GLU A 38 13.46 23.46 6.94
CA GLU A 38 12.95 24.69 6.36
C GLU A 38 12.99 25.81 7.42
N ALA A 39 13.73 26.88 7.12
CA ALA A 39 14.14 27.86 8.11
C ALA A 39 12.98 28.68 8.71
N ALA A 40 11.95 29.01 7.93
CA ALA A 40 10.84 29.83 8.40
C ALA A 40 9.89 29.05 9.33
N SER A 41 9.63 27.78 9.00
CA SER A 41 8.70 26.91 9.71
C SER A 41 9.38 25.98 10.69
N ASN A 42 10.71 25.85 10.73
CA ASN A 42 11.44 24.87 11.54
C ASN A 42 10.86 23.44 11.40
N ARG A 43 10.45 23.07 10.18
CA ARG A 43 9.99 21.71 9.86
C ARG A 43 11.06 20.96 9.10
N LEU A 44 11.06 19.64 9.27
CA LEU A 44 11.87 18.75 8.44
C LEU A 44 11.24 18.60 7.06
N VAL A 45 12.08 18.59 6.04
CA VAL A 45 11.70 18.42 4.64
C VAL A 45 12.69 17.50 3.96
N PHE A 46 12.20 16.55 3.17
CA PHE A 46 13.02 15.70 2.33
C PHE A 46 12.98 16.18 0.87
N GLN A 47 14.15 16.20 0.22
CA GLN A 47 14.35 16.57 -1.18
C GLN A 47 14.43 15.35 -2.13
N CYS A 48 14.35 14.14 -1.60
CA CYS A 48 14.30 12.86 -2.30
C CYS A 48 15.05 12.80 -3.66
N ALA A 49 16.26 13.34 -3.74
CA ALA A 49 17.01 13.45 -5.00
C ALA A 49 17.55 12.08 -5.45
N GLY A 50 17.78 11.17 -4.50
CA GLY A 50 18.15 9.77 -4.78
C GLY A 50 17.09 8.98 -5.54
N LEU A 51 15.84 9.45 -5.55
CA LEU A 51 14.74 8.86 -6.32
C LEU A 51 14.79 9.17 -7.82
N ILE A 52 15.63 10.10 -8.29
CA ILE A 52 15.72 10.40 -9.72
C ILE A 52 16.33 9.21 -10.46
N ALA A 53 15.60 8.70 -11.44
CA ALA A 53 16.01 7.54 -12.23
C ALA A 53 15.56 7.65 -13.69
N ASN A 54 16.30 7.01 -14.58
CA ASN A 54 15.92 6.84 -15.99
C ASN A 54 15.53 5.38 -16.22
N ALA A 55 14.35 5.14 -16.81
CA ALA A 55 13.98 3.80 -17.24
C ALA A 55 14.80 3.42 -18.47
N SER A 56 15.22 2.18 -18.53
CA SER A 56 15.86 1.60 -19.70
C SER A 56 14.85 1.47 -20.85
N ALA A 57 15.36 1.44 -22.09
CA ALA A 57 14.52 1.21 -23.26
C ALA A 57 13.76 -0.13 -23.20
N ALA A 58 14.33 -1.13 -22.53
CA ALA A 58 13.68 -2.43 -22.34
C ALA A 58 12.51 -2.34 -21.36
N GLU A 59 12.65 -1.59 -20.25
CA GLU A 59 11.57 -1.35 -19.29
C GLU A 59 10.42 -0.58 -19.93
N ILE A 60 10.73 0.47 -20.71
CA ILE A 60 9.73 1.25 -21.46
C ILE A 60 9.00 0.36 -22.46
N ALA A 61 9.71 -0.42 -23.26
CA ALA A 61 9.11 -1.30 -24.27
C ALA A 61 8.26 -2.41 -23.64
N ALA A 62 8.71 -3.00 -22.53
CA ALA A 62 7.95 -4.01 -21.79
C ALA A 62 6.63 -3.43 -21.28
N MET A 63 6.64 -2.19 -20.77
CA MET A 63 5.44 -1.53 -20.28
C MET A 63 4.46 -1.20 -21.42
N GLN A 64 4.97 -0.67 -22.54
CA GLN A 64 4.14 -0.39 -23.71
C GLN A 64 3.44 -1.64 -24.23
N ALA A 65 4.11 -2.79 -24.26
CA ALA A 65 3.49 -4.06 -24.67
C ALA A 65 2.32 -4.48 -23.76
N VAL A 66 2.41 -4.21 -22.46
CA VAL A 66 1.35 -4.50 -21.49
C VAL A 66 0.14 -3.61 -21.76
N ILE A 67 0.39 -2.33 -22.00
CA ILE A 67 -0.65 -1.33 -22.29
C ILE A 67 -1.33 -1.61 -23.63
N GLU A 68 -0.58 -2.04 -24.64
CA GLU A 68 -1.14 -2.48 -25.92
C GLU A 68 -2.04 -3.72 -25.76
N GLN A 69 -1.62 -4.71 -24.96
CA GLN A 69 -2.45 -5.89 -24.67
C GLN A 69 -3.72 -5.55 -23.90
N ALA A 70 -3.61 -4.68 -22.88
CA ALA A 70 -4.73 -4.16 -22.10
C ALA A 70 -5.73 -3.38 -22.97
N THR A 71 -5.21 -2.55 -23.88
CA THR A 71 -6.00 -1.74 -24.82
C THR A 71 -6.67 -2.61 -25.87
N ALA A 72 -5.98 -3.60 -26.43
CA ALA A 72 -6.56 -4.55 -27.38
C ALA A 72 -7.69 -5.40 -26.75
N ALA A 73 -7.53 -5.81 -25.49
CA ALA A 73 -8.57 -6.50 -24.74
C ALA A 73 -9.81 -5.63 -24.48
N ALA A 74 -9.63 -4.33 -24.25
CA ALA A 74 -10.72 -3.37 -24.10
C ALA A 74 -11.48 -3.13 -25.42
N VAL A 75 -10.77 -3.03 -26.55
CA VAL A 75 -11.38 -2.82 -27.88
C VAL A 75 -12.14 -4.06 -28.36
N GLY A 76 -11.64 -5.27 -28.06
CA GLY A 76 -12.28 -6.54 -28.42
C GLY A 76 -13.60 -6.83 -27.70
N ARG A 77 -13.93 -6.09 -26.62
CA ARG A 77 -15.17 -6.23 -25.84
C ARG A 77 -16.27 -5.23 -26.23
N ARG A 78 -16.17 -4.51 -27.36
CA ARG A 78 -17.30 -3.71 -27.88
C ARG A 78 -18.48 -4.64 -28.24
N GLN A 79 -19.39 -4.83 -27.28
CA GLN A 79 -20.71 -5.41 -27.53
C GLN A 79 -21.48 -4.55 -28.56
N PRO A 80 -22.33 -5.18 -29.41
CA PRO A 80 -23.21 -4.43 -30.30
C PRO A 80 -24.16 -3.52 -29.50
N PRO A 81 -24.63 -2.40 -30.10
CA PRO A 81 -25.29 -1.33 -29.37
C PRO A 81 -26.57 -1.83 -28.72
N GLN A 82 -26.59 -1.88 -27.38
CA GLN A 82 -27.83 -2.01 -26.63
C GLN A 82 -28.37 -0.61 -26.31
N THR A 83 -29.66 -0.43 -26.57
CA THR A 83 -30.49 0.75 -26.34
C THR A 83 -30.29 1.35 -24.93
N PRO A 84 -30.37 2.68 -24.76
CA PRO A 84 -30.00 3.34 -23.51
C PRO A 84 -31.10 3.16 -22.47
N ALA A 85 -30.82 2.36 -21.44
CA ALA A 85 -31.55 2.40 -20.18
C ALA A 85 -30.70 3.17 -19.16
N ALA A 86 -31.30 4.21 -18.57
CA ALA A 86 -30.66 5.07 -17.58
C ALA A 86 -30.58 4.39 -16.20
N ALA A 87 -29.37 4.29 -15.64
CA ALA A 87 -28.98 4.75 -14.28
C ALA A 87 -27.49 4.41 -14.03
N PRO A 88 -26.69 5.32 -13.43
CA PRO A 88 -25.26 5.10 -13.20
C PRO A 88 -25.06 4.30 -11.92
N GLN A 89 -24.47 3.11 -12.03
CA GLN A 89 -23.77 2.48 -10.91
C GLN A 89 -22.39 2.04 -11.39
N ALA A 90 -21.48 3.00 -11.52
CA ALA A 90 -20.06 2.72 -11.57
C ALA A 90 -19.61 2.51 -10.11
N PHE A 91 -19.65 1.27 -9.64
CA PHE A 91 -18.86 0.90 -8.47
C PHE A 91 -17.39 0.92 -8.90
N PRO A 92 -16.47 1.59 -8.20
CA PRO A 92 -15.06 1.46 -8.50
C PRO A 92 -14.62 -0.01 -8.37
N PRO A 93 -13.57 -0.42 -9.12
CA PRO A 93 -13.02 -1.77 -9.05
C PRO A 93 -12.68 -2.10 -7.59
N THR A 94 -13.20 -3.20 -7.08
CA THR A 94 -12.78 -3.70 -5.76
C THR A 94 -11.40 -4.32 -5.90
N LEU A 95 -10.45 -3.92 -5.06
CA LEU A 95 -9.13 -4.52 -5.00
C LEU A 95 -9.27 -5.99 -4.55
N VAL A 96 -8.94 -6.91 -5.45
CA VAL A 96 -9.07 -8.36 -5.24
C VAL A 96 -7.80 -9.03 -5.74
N GLY A 97 -7.18 -9.86 -4.89
CA GLY A 97 -5.98 -10.61 -5.26
C GLY A 97 -6.17 -11.39 -6.58
N GLY A 98 -5.17 -11.32 -7.45
CA GLY A 98 -5.16 -11.98 -8.76
C GLY A 98 -6.05 -11.35 -9.83
N THR A 99 -6.78 -10.27 -9.52
CA THR A 99 -7.59 -9.56 -10.51
C THR A 99 -6.72 -8.49 -11.20
N PRO A 100 -6.52 -8.56 -12.54
CA PRO A 100 -5.82 -7.52 -13.27
C PRO A 100 -6.56 -6.18 -13.21
N ASP A 101 -5.84 -5.10 -13.49
CA ASP A 101 -6.44 -3.77 -13.55
C ASP A 101 -7.57 -3.69 -14.58
N PRO A 102 -8.64 -2.93 -14.30
CA PRO A 102 -9.66 -2.66 -15.30
C PRO A 102 -9.05 -1.90 -16.48
N THR A 103 -9.39 -2.34 -17.69
CA THR A 103 -8.91 -1.71 -18.92
C THR A 103 -10.01 -0.90 -19.59
N GLY A 104 -9.63 0.12 -20.36
CA GLY A 104 -10.58 0.95 -21.11
C GLY A 104 -11.42 1.90 -20.26
N LEU A 105 -10.93 2.27 -19.07
CA LEU A 105 -11.56 3.28 -18.23
C LEU A 105 -11.54 4.67 -18.89
N SER A 106 -12.54 5.50 -18.58
CA SER A 106 -12.48 6.92 -18.90
C SER A 106 -11.62 7.66 -17.86
N ALA A 107 -11.19 8.90 -18.17
CA ALA A 107 -10.54 9.77 -17.20
C ALA A 107 -11.41 10.01 -15.95
N ALA A 108 -12.73 10.13 -16.11
CA ALA A 108 -13.63 10.32 -14.99
C ALA A 108 -13.65 9.10 -14.04
N ASP A 109 -13.57 7.89 -14.59
CA ASP A 109 -13.49 6.65 -13.79
C ASP A 109 -12.13 6.55 -13.08
N ALA A 110 -11.05 6.91 -13.77
CA ALA A 110 -9.69 6.91 -13.22
C ALA A 110 -9.50 7.94 -12.10
N PHE A 111 -10.26 9.04 -12.10
CA PHE A 111 -10.31 10.04 -11.02
C PHE A 111 -11.40 9.79 -9.99
N SER A 112 -11.97 8.58 -9.96
CA SER A 112 -12.99 8.16 -8.99
C SER A 112 -12.61 6.86 -8.26
N LEU A 113 -11.33 6.50 -8.24
CA LEU A 113 -10.85 5.25 -7.64
C LEU A 113 -10.75 5.39 -6.12
N HIS A 114 -11.05 4.31 -5.40
CA HIS A 114 -11.04 4.26 -3.94
C HIS A 114 -10.64 2.87 -3.47
N SER A 115 -9.60 2.76 -2.65
CA SER A 115 -9.19 1.46 -2.07
C SER A 115 -10.10 1.07 -0.90
N ARG A 116 -10.60 2.07 -0.17
CA ARG A 116 -11.49 1.90 0.99
C ARG A 116 -12.41 3.11 1.13
N PRO A 117 -13.46 3.27 0.30
CA PRO A 117 -14.30 4.48 0.28
C PRO A 117 -14.90 4.87 1.64
N GLY A 118 -15.11 3.89 2.53
CA GLY A 118 -15.65 4.10 3.87
C GLY A 118 -14.63 4.56 4.93
N ALA A 119 -13.33 4.58 4.61
CA ALA A 119 -12.31 5.03 5.57
C ALA A 119 -12.43 6.54 5.79
N ARG A 120 -12.29 6.95 7.05
CA ARG A 120 -12.27 8.37 7.42
C ARG A 120 -11.02 9.07 6.89
N LEU A 121 -9.88 8.38 6.96
CA LEU A 121 -8.58 8.90 6.58
C LEU A 121 -8.34 8.72 5.09
N LYS A 122 -7.69 9.69 4.44
CA LYS A 122 -7.50 9.68 2.99
C LYS A 122 -6.07 9.99 2.56
N LEU A 123 -5.59 9.26 1.55
CA LEU A 123 -4.39 9.58 0.78
C LEU A 123 -4.86 9.85 -0.65
N VAL A 124 -4.84 11.12 -1.06
CA VAL A 124 -5.35 11.59 -2.36
C VAL A 124 -4.20 11.69 -3.34
N LEU A 125 -4.30 10.99 -4.46
CA LEU A 125 -3.36 11.01 -5.57
C LEU A 125 -3.94 11.91 -6.66
N ASP A 126 -3.42 13.14 -6.76
CA ASP A 126 -3.85 14.17 -7.71
C ASP A 126 -2.96 14.12 -8.96
N PHE A 127 -3.56 13.77 -10.09
CA PHE A 127 -2.92 13.67 -11.40
C PHE A 127 -3.47 14.70 -12.41
N ASP A 128 -4.58 15.37 -12.10
CA ASP A 128 -5.27 16.30 -13.01
C ASP A 128 -4.73 17.73 -12.97
N GLY A 129 -3.76 17.96 -12.09
CA GLY A 129 -2.98 19.18 -12.02
C GLY A 129 -3.53 20.14 -10.98
N ASN A 130 -2.62 20.89 -10.37
CA ASN A 130 -2.93 21.68 -9.19
C ASN A 130 -2.19 23.02 -9.19
N THR A 131 -2.82 24.06 -8.67
CA THR A 131 -2.16 25.34 -8.39
C THR A 131 -2.22 25.59 -6.89
N LEU A 132 -1.10 25.35 -6.21
CA LEU A 132 -0.94 25.64 -4.79
C LEU A 132 -0.64 27.12 -4.60
N VAL A 133 -1.47 27.79 -3.80
CA VAL A 133 -1.32 29.20 -3.45
C VAL A 133 -1.16 29.34 -1.94
N GLY A 134 -0.05 29.96 -1.52
CA GLY A 134 0.25 30.16 -0.11
C GLY A 134 0.73 28.91 0.63
N GLY A 135 0.72 28.94 1.97
CA GLY A 135 1.30 27.85 2.76
C GLY A 135 2.83 27.82 2.75
N VAL A 136 3.39 26.75 3.32
CA VAL A 136 4.84 26.67 3.63
C VAL A 136 5.70 26.50 2.39
N TRP A 137 5.24 25.77 1.37
CA TRP A 137 5.99 25.57 0.13
C TRP A 137 6.23 26.89 -0.62
N ASN A 138 5.17 27.68 -0.78
CA ASN A 138 5.24 29.00 -1.42
C ASN A 138 6.18 29.95 -0.67
N GLN A 139 6.13 29.94 0.66
CA GLN A 139 7.02 30.75 1.49
C GLN A 139 8.48 30.29 1.37
N ALA A 140 8.73 28.99 1.47
CA ALA A 140 10.06 28.39 1.41
C ALA A 140 10.75 28.66 0.06
N LYS A 141 9.98 28.68 -1.04
CA LYS A 141 10.49 28.93 -2.39
C LYS A 141 10.41 30.39 -2.82
N GLY A 142 9.76 31.26 -2.04
CA GLY A 142 9.54 32.67 -2.42
C GLY A 142 8.64 32.83 -3.65
N LEU A 143 7.71 31.88 -3.88
CA LEU A 143 6.82 31.84 -5.04
C LEU A 143 5.40 32.20 -4.64
N GLN A 144 4.70 33.02 -5.43
CA GLN A 144 3.29 33.37 -5.18
C GLN A 144 2.35 32.17 -5.32
N GLN A 145 2.66 31.30 -6.29
CA GLN A 145 1.96 30.05 -6.54
C GLN A 145 2.95 29.00 -7.03
N ILE A 146 2.65 27.74 -6.80
CA ILE A 146 3.34 26.58 -7.38
C ILE A 146 2.33 25.88 -8.27
N VAL A 147 2.69 25.67 -9.53
CA VAL A 147 1.83 25.02 -10.53
C VAL A 147 2.38 23.63 -10.81
N THR A 148 1.60 22.61 -10.46
CA THR A 148 1.83 21.23 -10.87
C THR A 148 0.97 20.97 -12.10
N PRO A 149 1.56 20.73 -13.29
CA PRO A 149 0.78 20.37 -14.46
C PRO A 149 0.16 18.98 -14.28
N ALA A 150 -0.86 18.66 -15.08
CA ALA A 150 -1.41 17.31 -15.16
C ALA A 150 -0.32 16.28 -15.52
N TYR A 151 -0.53 15.04 -15.11
CA TYR A 151 0.27 13.90 -15.57
C TYR A 151 0.16 13.76 -17.09
N ASP A 152 1.31 13.70 -17.77
CA ASP A 152 1.38 13.85 -19.23
C ASP A 152 2.56 13.04 -19.80
N LYS A 153 2.26 12.14 -20.73
CA LYS A 153 3.20 11.28 -21.46
C LYS A 153 3.25 11.60 -22.95
N ASP A 154 2.23 12.23 -23.51
CA ASP A 154 2.15 12.51 -24.95
C ASP A 154 2.32 13.99 -25.33
N GLY A 155 2.51 14.86 -24.33
CA GLY A 155 2.68 16.30 -24.50
C GLY A 155 1.37 17.07 -24.57
N ASN A 156 0.23 16.45 -24.22
CA ASN A 156 -1.08 17.07 -24.22
C ASN A 156 -1.72 17.10 -22.82
N PRO A 157 -1.40 18.09 -21.98
CA PRO A 157 -1.88 18.18 -20.60
C PRO A 157 -3.38 18.52 -20.49
N SER A 158 -4.12 18.61 -21.61
CA SER A 158 -5.57 18.92 -21.62
C SER A 158 -6.46 17.68 -21.70
N SER A 159 -5.88 16.49 -21.86
CA SER A 159 -6.60 15.22 -21.94
C SER A 159 -5.74 14.08 -21.46
N PHE A 160 -6.37 12.96 -21.07
CA PHE A 160 -5.67 11.73 -20.71
C PHE A 160 -5.91 10.66 -21.77
N ASN A 161 -4.83 10.16 -22.36
CA ASN A 161 -4.86 9.05 -23.30
C ASN A 161 -4.94 7.70 -22.56
N ALA A 162 -5.13 6.61 -23.31
CA ALA A 162 -5.30 5.28 -22.71
C ALA A 162 -4.08 4.78 -21.92
N GLU A 163 -2.87 5.20 -22.30
CA GLU A 163 -1.63 4.86 -21.60
C GLU A 163 -1.55 5.56 -20.25
N GLU A 164 -1.84 6.86 -20.20
CA GLU A 164 -1.86 7.64 -18.96
C GLU A 164 -2.94 7.13 -18.00
N ILE A 165 -4.12 6.78 -18.52
CA ILE A 165 -5.18 6.18 -17.70
C ILE A 165 -4.76 4.84 -17.12
N ALA A 166 -4.09 3.98 -17.90
CA ALA A 166 -3.57 2.72 -17.40
C ALA A 166 -2.51 2.93 -16.31
N ASP A 167 -1.61 3.89 -16.49
CA ASP A 167 -0.59 4.24 -15.50
C ASP A 167 -1.21 4.79 -14.21
N ILE A 168 -2.20 5.69 -14.29
CA ILE A 168 -2.92 6.24 -13.12
C ILE A 168 -3.54 5.12 -12.30
N VAL A 169 -4.22 4.17 -12.95
CA VAL A 169 -4.83 3.01 -12.27
C VAL A 169 -3.75 2.12 -11.64
N ALA A 170 -2.66 1.87 -12.37
CA ALA A 170 -1.58 1.03 -11.89
C ALA A 170 -0.86 1.63 -10.67
N ILE A 171 -0.60 2.94 -10.71
CA ILE A 171 0.01 3.70 -9.61
C ILE A 171 -0.92 3.70 -8.40
N TRP A 172 -2.21 4.00 -8.59
CA TRP A 172 -3.19 3.96 -7.51
C TRP A 172 -3.25 2.58 -6.84
N HIS A 173 -3.28 1.50 -7.62
CA HIS A 173 -3.38 0.13 -7.08
C HIS A 173 -2.10 -0.28 -6.32
N ALA A 174 -0.92 0.08 -6.82
CA ALA A 174 0.34 -0.19 -6.11
C ALA A 174 0.41 0.55 -4.77
N VAL A 175 0.10 1.85 -4.75
CA VAL A 175 0.05 2.63 -3.50
C VAL A 175 -1.05 2.11 -2.56
N ALA A 176 -2.17 1.65 -3.10
CA ALA A 176 -3.23 1.03 -2.30
C ALA A 176 -2.80 -0.29 -1.65
N GLU A 177 -1.95 -1.08 -2.31
CA GLU A 177 -1.33 -2.28 -1.72
C GLU A 177 -0.35 -1.88 -0.59
N ASP A 178 0.56 -0.92 -0.82
CA ASP A 178 1.54 -0.49 0.18
C ASP A 178 0.87 -0.05 1.50
N TYR A 179 -0.28 0.63 1.39
CA TYR A 179 -1.06 1.10 2.53
C TYR A 179 -2.22 0.17 2.92
N ALA A 180 -2.33 -1.02 2.32
CA ALA A 180 -3.46 -1.94 2.52
C ALA A 180 -3.65 -2.35 3.99
N ALA A 181 -2.56 -2.40 4.76
CA ALA A 181 -2.59 -2.79 6.17
C ALA A 181 -3.23 -1.74 7.10
N PHE A 182 -3.55 -0.55 6.60
CA PHE A 182 -4.09 0.57 7.37
C PHE A 182 -5.56 0.87 7.01
N ASP A 183 -6.30 1.44 7.96
CA ASP A 183 -7.66 1.95 7.77
C ASP A 183 -7.63 3.33 7.10
N VAL A 184 -7.29 3.33 5.81
CA VAL A 184 -7.14 4.52 5.00
C VAL A 184 -7.68 4.27 3.59
N ASP A 185 -8.25 5.32 2.99
CA ASP A 185 -8.69 5.34 1.61
C ASP A 185 -7.61 5.96 0.73
N VAL A 186 -6.92 5.12 -0.06
CA VAL A 186 -6.06 5.59 -1.15
C VAL A 186 -6.99 5.87 -2.32
N THR A 187 -7.02 7.11 -2.79
CA THR A 187 -8.04 7.56 -3.74
C THR A 187 -7.50 8.55 -4.76
N THR A 188 -8.05 8.52 -5.96
CA THR A 188 -7.85 9.55 -6.99
C THR A 188 -9.01 10.55 -7.05
N ALA A 189 -10.05 10.35 -6.23
CA ALA A 189 -11.16 11.27 -6.10
C ALA A 189 -10.79 12.37 -5.10
N ASP A 190 -10.54 13.59 -5.59
CA ASP A 190 -10.21 14.73 -4.73
C ASP A 190 -11.46 15.29 -4.03
N PRO A 191 -11.60 15.18 -2.70
CA PRO A 191 -12.70 15.80 -1.97
C PRO A 191 -12.50 17.32 -1.75
N GLY A 192 -11.36 17.87 -2.19
CA GLY A 192 -10.92 19.24 -1.99
C GLY A 192 -10.14 19.45 -0.68
N ASP A 193 -9.25 20.43 -0.67
CA ASP A 193 -8.29 20.66 0.43
C ASP A 193 -8.94 20.85 1.80
N ALA A 194 -10.10 21.53 1.84
CA ALA A 194 -10.84 21.75 3.09
C ALA A 194 -11.32 20.45 3.73
N ALA A 195 -11.66 19.44 2.91
CA ALA A 195 -12.11 18.14 3.39
C ALA A 195 -10.95 17.26 3.90
N LEU A 196 -9.71 17.57 3.52
CA LEU A 196 -8.51 16.84 3.95
C LEU A 196 -7.90 17.38 5.26
N ALA A 197 -8.33 18.55 5.72
CA ALA A 197 -7.82 19.14 6.96
C ALA A 197 -8.00 18.20 8.16
N GLY A 198 -6.88 17.77 8.75
CA GLY A 198 -6.79 16.85 9.88
C GLY A 198 -7.10 15.38 9.58
N VAL A 199 -7.45 15.05 8.32
CA VAL A 199 -7.95 13.71 7.96
C VAL A 199 -7.35 13.15 6.68
N GLY A 200 -6.54 13.89 5.93
CA GLY A 200 -5.91 13.34 4.75
C GLY A 200 -4.64 14.05 4.32
N GLN A 201 -3.92 13.38 3.42
CA GLN A 201 -2.75 13.89 2.73
C GLN A 201 -3.02 13.91 1.24
N LYS A 202 -2.57 14.95 0.56
CA LYS A 202 -2.59 15.04 -0.90
C LYS A 202 -1.17 14.89 -1.45
N VAL A 203 -1.03 14.10 -2.50
CA VAL A 203 0.18 13.99 -3.32
C VAL A 203 -0.13 14.61 -4.68
N LEU A 204 0.64 15.62 -5.07
CA LEU A 204 0.53 16.24 -6.38
C LEU A 204 1.52 15.58 -7.34
N ILE A 205 1.00 14.90 -8.38
CA ILE A 205 1.78 14.02 -9.25
C ILE A 205 1.80 14.62 -10.66
N GLY A 206 2.89 15.28 -11.01
CA GLY A 206 3.02 15.90 -12.33
C GLY A 206 4.28 16.74 -12.51
N GLY A 207 4.60 17.04 -13.76
CA GLY A 207 5.68 17.95 -14.09
C GLY A 207 7.09 17.39 -13.86
N HIS A 208 8.05 18.30 -13.88
CA HIS A 208 9.48 18.04 -13.67
C HIS A 208 9.93 18.87 -12.47
N SER A 209 10.79 18.34 -11.60
CA SER A 209 11.22 19.03 -10.38
C SER A 209 11.86 20.40 -10.66
N GLY A 210 12.53 20.51 -11.81
CA GLY A 210 13.13 21.76 -12.30
C GLY A 210 12.13 22.88 -12.62
N ASP A 211 10.83 22.60 -12.67
CA ASP A 211 9.79 23.61 -12.92
C ASP A 211 9.71 24.64 -11.78
N TRP A 212 9.96 24.22 -10.54
CA TRP A 212 9.91 25.11 -9.37
C TRP A 212 10.79 24.70 -8.19
N TYR A 213 11.12 23.42 -8.05
CA TYR A 213 11.83 22.92 -6.88
C TYR A 213 13.35 22.90 -7.08
N GLY A 214 13.83 22.24 -8.14
CA GLY A 214 15.25 21.96 -8.37
C GLY A 214 15.46 20.52 -8.84
N ASN A 215 16.19 19.74 -8.06
CA ASN A 215 16.53 18.35 -8.36
C ASN A 215 15.89 17.42 -7.33
N ALA A 216 14.82 16.72 -7.70
CA ALA A 216 14.09 15.79 -6.84
C ALA A 216 13.30 14.75 -7.67
N GLY A 217 13.15 13.52 -7.14
CA GLY A 217 12.12 12.58 -7.63
C GLY A 217 10.75 12.85 -7.00
N GLY A 218 10.77 13.28 -5.74
CA GLY A 218 9.64 13.81 -4.99
C GLY A 218 10.12 14.66 -3.82
N VAL A 219 9.19 15.33 -3.14
CA VAL A 219 9.47 16.13 -1.94
C VAL A 219 8.32 16.08 -0.95
N ALA A 220 8.65 15.97 0.33
CA ALA A 220 7.68 15.93 1.40
C ALA A 220 8.18 16.62 2.66
N TYR A 221 7.28 17.34 3.33
CA TYR A 221 7.49 17.71 4.72
C TYR A 221 7.20 16.52 5.62
N VAL A 222 8.10 16.25 6.56
CA VAL A 222 7.91 15.16 7.53
C VAL A 222 6.72 15.48 8.44
N SER A 223 5.90 14.47 8.74
CA SER A 223 4.72 14.59 9.61
C SER A 223 3.78 15.71 9.16
N SER A 224 3.45 15.75 7.87
CA SER A 224 2.57 16.75 7.26
C SER A 224 1.11 16.29 7.09
N PHE A 225 0.83 14.99 7.31
CA PHE A 225 -0.52 14.44 7.19
C PHE A 225 -1.59 15.31 7.87
N GLY A 226 -2.66 15.62 7.13
CA GLY A 226 -3.77 16.43 7.62
C GLY A 226 -3.45 17.92 7.77
N THR A 227 -2.25 18.39 7.42
CA THR A 227 -1.91 19.80 7.53
C THR A 227 -2.32 20.57 6.27
N PRO A 228 -3.20 21.58 6.36
CA PRO A 228 -3.64 22.34 5.19
C PRO A 228 -2.48 23.03 4.47
N GLY A 229 -2.49 23.00 3.14
CA GLY A 229 -1.46 23.65 2.31
C GLY A 229 -0.08 22.98 2.37
N MET A 230 -0.03 21.71 2.80
CA MET A 230 1.20 20.91 2.87
C MET A 230 1.08 19.60 2.08
N PRO A 231 0.75 19.64 0.77
CA PRO A 231 0.88 18.44 -0.05
C PRO A 231 2.34 17.97 -0.08
N CYS A 232 2.56 16.71 -0.45
CA CYS A 232 3.85 16.30 -1.00
C CYS A 232 3.75 16.27 -2.53
N PHE A 233 4.90 16.26 -3.20
CA PHE A 233 4.97 16.31 -4.64
C PHE A 233 5.79 15.15 -5.17
N VAL A 234 5.37 14.61 -6.30
CA VAL A 234 6.13 13.63 -7.07
C VAL A 234 6.29 14.20 -8.48
N PHE A 235 7.48 14.06 -9.06
CA PHE A 235 7.83 14.62 -10.36
C PHE A 235 8.06 13.51 -11.39
N PRO A 236 6.99 12.97 -12.02
CA PRO A 236 7.07 11.88 -12.98
C PRO A 236 8.12 12.05 -14.09
N ARG A 237 8.37 13.29 -14.56
CA ARG A 237 9.38 13.53 -15.61
C ARG A 237 10.82 13.32 -15.13
N ASN A 238 11.06 13.24 -13.82
CA ASN A 238 12.33 12.84 -13.20
C ASN A 238 12.39 11.34 -12.87
N LEU A 239 11.29 10.62 -13.12
CA LEU A 239 11.08 9.21 -12.78
C LEU A 239 10.87 8.39 -14.06
N GLY A 240 11.88 8.42 -14.94
CA GLY A 240 12.00 7.42 -15.99
C GLY A 240 11.54 7.72 -17.41
N PRO A 241 11.38 8.99 -17.86
CA PRO A 241 10.26 9.81 -17.42
C PRO A 241 8.92 9.04 -17.49
N ASN A 242 8.05 9.30 -16.51
CA ASN A 242 6.69 8.76 -16.45
C ASN A 242 6.63 7.21 -16.40
N TYR A 243 7.66 6.56 -15.86
CA TYR A 243 7.61 5.12 -15.69
C TYR A 243 6.81 4.77 -14.44
N ALA A 244 5.65 4.13 -14.61
CA ALA A 244 4.67 3.93 -13.55
C ALA A 244 5.28 3.33 -12.27
N LYS A 245 6.17 2.32 -12.38
CA LYS A 245 6.88 1.72 -11.23
C LYS A 245 7.59 2.78 -10.40
N TYR A 246 8.37 3.64 -11.04
CA TYR A 246 9.13 4.65 -10.33
C TYR A 246 8.21 5.69 -9.70
N VAL A 247 7.11 6.03 -10.37
CA VAL A 247 6.12 6.98 -9.84
C VAL A 247 5.43 6.43 -8.60
N TRP A 248 4.95 5.19 -8.59
CA TRP A 248 4.24 4.66 -7.41
C TRP A 248 5.16 4.42 -6.21
N GLU A 249 6.39 3.96 -6.44
CA GLU A 249 7.39 3.81 -5.39
C GLU A 249 7.71 5.19 -4.77
N ALA A 250 7.86 6.23 -5.59
CA ALA A 250 8.04 7.59 -5.11
C ALA A 250 6.80 8.13 -4.37
N VAL A 251 5.59 7.88 -4.86
CA VAL A 251 4.35 8.29 -4.17
C VAL A 251 4.27 7.67 -2.77
N SER A 252 4.51 6.36 -2.65
CA SER A 252 4.48 5.67 -1.36
C SER A 252 5.56 6.18 -0.40
N HIS A 253 6.76 6.45 -0.92
CA HIS A 253 7.89 7.04 -0.20
C HIS A 253 7.58 8.45 0.34
N GLU A 254 7.08 9.35 -0.50
CA GLU A 254 6.73 10.72 -0.08
C GLU A 254 5.59 10.72 0.95
N LEU A 255 4.60 9.84 0.77
CA LEU A 255 3.54 9.63 1.75
C LEU A 255 4.12 9.12 3.08
N GLY A 256 5.12 8.24 3.04
CA GLY A 256 5.84 7.75 4.22
C GLY A 256 6.46 8.90 5.02
N HIS A 257 7.12 9.86 4.36
CA HIS A 257 7.61 11.07 5.03
C HIS A 257 6.48 11.87 5.67
N THR A 258 5.36 12.07 4.97
CA THR A 258 4.20 12.80 5.55
C THR A 258 3.64 12.14 6.81
N LEU A 259 3.93 10.85 7.00
CA LEU A 259 3.51 10.02 8.14
C LEU A 259 4.62 9.85 9.20
N GLY A 260 5.82 10.41 8.96
CA GLY A 260 6.90 10.51 9.95
C GLY A 260 8.11 9.61 9.68
N LEU A 261 8.18 8.94 8.52
CA LEU A 261 9.30 8.09 8.14
C LEU A 261 10.48 8.89 7.59
N PHE A 262 11.68 8.35 7.77
CA PHE A 262 12.96 8.85 7.29
C PHE A 262 13.51 7.84 6.27
N HIS A 263 14.54 8.22 5.52
CA HIS A 263 15.10 7.30 4.53
C HIS A 263 15.75 6.06 5.15
N ASP A 264 15.61 4.95 4.44
CA ASP A 264 16.27 3.69 4.73
C ASP A 264 17.54 3.58 3.90
N GLY A 265 18.66 3.78 4.58
CA GLY A 265 20.00 3.74 3.99
C GLY A 265 20.90 2.71 4.65
N LEU A 266 22.19 2.81 4.37
CA LEU A 266 23.24 2.00 4.95
C LEU A 266 24.31 2.88 5.60
N THR A 267 24.72 2.49 6.80
CA THR A 267 26.00 2.92 7.38
C THR A 267 27.17 2.42 6.51
N PRO A 268 28.34 3.09 6.57
CA PRO A 268 29.53 2.66 5.84
C PRO A 268 29.87 1.19 6.10
N ASN A 269 30.00 0.41 5.02
CA ASN A 269 30.41 -1.00 5.09
C ASN A 269 31.86 -1.15 4.63
N PRO A 270 32.85 -1.26 5.55
CA PRO A 270 34.26 -1.31 5.18
C PRO A 270 34.71 -2.65 4.57
N ALA A 271 33.80 -3.61 4.34
CA ALA A 271 34.14 -4.90 3.76
C ALA A 271 34.67 -4.75 2.32
N PRO A 272 35.77 -5.44 1.94
CA PRO A 272 36.26 -5.43 0.57
C PRO A 272 35.19 -5.89 -0.43
N GLY A 273 34.87 -5.04 -1.41
CA GLY A 273 33.86 -5.32 -2.43
C GLY A 273 32.42 -4.99 -2.03
N ALA A 274 32.21 -4.27 -0.90
CA ALA A 274 30.89 -3.74 -0.55
C ALA A 274 30.36 -2.79 -1.63
N LEU A 275 29.06 -2.88 -1.94
CA LEU A 275 28.36 -1.97 -2.86
C LEU A 275 28.32 -0.51 -2.34
N TYR A 276 28.45 -0.32 -1.03
CA TYR A 276 28.34 0.97 -0.34
C TYR A 276 29.46 1.14 0.71
N PRO A 277 30.72 1.31 0.28
CA PRO A 277 31.85 1.42 1.21
C PRO A 277 31.77 2.64 2.12
N ASP A 278 31.20 3.74 1.61
CA ASP A 278 31.03 5.01 2.33
C ASP A 278 29.62 5.18 2.91
N GLY A 279 28.76 4.16 2.80
CA GLY A 279 27.34 4.23 3.17
C GLY A 279 26.48 4.84 2.07
N THR A 280 25.18 4.99 2.36
CA THR A 280 24.19 5.64 1.49
C THR A 280 22.97 6.00 2.33
N TYR A 281 22.23 7.05 1.98
CA TYR A 281 20.92 7.34 2.61
C TYR A 281 19.79 6.59 1.92
N TYR A 282 20.06 6.04 0.73
CA TYR A 282 19.11 5.24 -0.05
C TYR A 282 19.63 3.84 -0.25
N TYR A 283 19.01 2.89 0.42
CA TYR A 283 19.29 1.50 0.20
C TYR A 283 18.50 0.98 -1.01
N SER A 284 19.19 0.45 -2.02
CA SER A 284 18.56 -0.15 -3.21
C SER A 284 18.09 -1.60 -3.01
N GLY A 285 18.14 -2.08 -1.76
CA GLY A 285 17.78 -3.44 -1.41
C GLY A 285 18.83 -4.50 -1.76
N HIS A 286 18.41 -5.76 -1.70
CA HIS A 286 19.21 -6.95 -1.98
C HIS A 286 18.30 -8.07 -2.49
N GLY A 287 18.86 -9.06 -3.18
CA GLY A 287 18.02 -10.12 -3.76
C GLY A 287 16.90 -9.54 -4.63
N ASN A 288 15.67 -9.96 -4.36
CA ASN A 288 14.42 -9.47 -4.96
C ASN A 288 13.70 -8.40 -4.12
N TRP A 289 14.26 -7.95 -2.98
CA TRP A 289 13.61 -7.09 -2.00
C TRP A 289 14.30 -5.73 -1.83
N ALA A 290 13.52 -4.68 -1.56
CA ALA A 290 14.00 -3.36 -1.11
C ALA A 290 13.00 -2.69 -0.14
N PRO A 291 13.49 -1.79 0.73
CA PRO A 291 12.62 -0.98 1.57
C PRO A 291 11.98 0.18 0.78
N ILE A 292 10.71 0.51 1.09
CA ILE A 292 9.99 1.63 0.45
C ILE A 292 10.66 2.97 0.74
N MET A 293 11.18 3.18 1.95
CA MET A 293 11.90 4.43 2.28
C MET A 293 13.36 4.43 1.77
N GLY A 294 13.77 3.42 1.01
CA GLY A 294 15.01 3.40 0.22
C GLY A 294 14.74 3.67 -1.26
N VAL A 295 15.28 2.82 -2.15
CA VAL A 295 15.04 2.88 -3.61
C VAL A 295 14.61 1.49 -4.12
N GLY A 296 13.29 1.28 -4.24
CA GLY A 296 12.68 0.00 -4.59
C GLY A 296 12.51 -0.31 -6.09
N TYR A 297 12.90 0.61 -6.97
CA TYR A 297 12.61 0.59 -8.40
C TYR A 297 12.92 -0.71 -9.16
N TYR A 298 13.96 -1.42 -8.73
CA TYR A 298 14.53 -2.56 -9.45
C TYR A 298 14.24 -3.89 -8.77
N LYS A 299 13.28 -3.90 -7.83
CA LYS A 299 12.92 -5.05 -7.01
C LYS A 299 11.47 -5.44 -7.22
N ASP A 300 11.23 -6.74 -7.15
CA ASP A 300 9.89 -7.30 -7.25
C ASP A 300 9.10 -7.11 -5.95
N VAL A 301 9.81 -7.14 -4.81
CA VAL A 301 9.22 -6.97 -3.49
C VAL A 301 9.70 -5.65 -2.90
N THR A 302 8.76 -4.76 -2.62
CA THR A 302 9.01 -3.51 -1.91
C THR A 302 8.09 -3.46 -0.70
N GLN A 303 8.63 -3.12 0.47
CA GLN A 303 7.89 -3.17 1.73
C GLN A 303 8.32 -2.04 2.66
N PHE A 304 7.40 -1.60 3.52
CA PHE A 304 7.76 -0.91 4.77
C PHE A 304 8.49 -1.89 5.67
N ASP A 305 9.52 -1.43 6.38
CA ASP A 305 10.41 -2.31 7.12
C ASP A 305 10.74 -1.84 8.55
N ALA A 306 11.66 -2.54 9.20
CA ALA A 306 12.05 -2.33 10.59
C ALA A 306 13.57 -2.10 10.77
N GLY A 307 14.27 -1.77 9.68
CA GLY A 307 15.73 -1.66 9.60
C GLY A 307 16.46 -2.99 9.80
N GLU A 308 15.84 -4.13 9.46
CA GLU A 308 16.37 -5.47 9.79
C GLU A 308 17.55 -5.90 8.91
N TYR A 309 17.80 -5.18 7.82
CA TYR A 309 18.84 -5.48 6.86
C TYR A 309 20.23 -5.05 7.37
N PRO A 310 21.32 -5.70 6.90
CA PRO A 310 22.66 -5.45 7.42
C PRO A 310 23.09 -4.02 7.17
N TYR A 311 23.73 -3.41 8.16
CA TYR A 311 24.21 -2.02 8.11
C TYR A 311 23.12 -0.95 7.99
N SER A 312 21.84 -1.27 8.23
CA SER A 312 20.79 -0.24 8.27
C SER A 312 21.20 0.96 9.15
N ASN A 313 21.05 2.16 8.60
CA ASN A 313 21.24 3.41 9.34
C ASN A 313 19.94 3.95 9.95
N ASN A 314 18.80 3.29 9.68
CA ASN A 314 17.48 3.69 10.12
C ASN A 314 16.70 2.49 10.68
N PRO A 315 16.65 2.31 12.01
CA PRO A 315 15.91 1.21 12.65
C PRO A 315 14.46 1.62 12.99
N GLN A 316 13.80 2.39 12.11
CA GLN A 316 12.41 2.79 12.33
C GLN A 316 11.49 1.58 12.19
N ASP A 317 10.54 1.44 13.13
CA ASP A 317 9.40 0.52 12.96
C ASP A 317 8.36 1.24 12.10
N ASP A 318 8.48 1.13 10.77
CA ASP A 318 7.68 1.90 9.82
C ASP A 318 6.19 1.71 10.04
N MET A 319 5.77 0.45 10.19
CA MET A 319 4.37 0.09 10.41
C MET A 319 3.84 0.65 11.72
N GLY A 320 4.67 0.67 12.77
CA GLY A 320 4.35 1.30 14.04
C GLY A 320 4.27 2.82 13.95
N ILE A 321 5.15 3.47 13.17
CA ILE A 321 5.17 4.93 13.00
C ILE A 321 3.97 5.40 12.18
N ILE A 322 3.72 4.80 11.01
CA ILE A 322 2.52 5.07 10.20
C ILE A 322 1.26 4.81 11.03
N GLY A 323 1.27 3.72 11.81
CA GLY A 323 0.21 3.28 12.73
C GLY A 323 -0.29 4.34 13.71
N ARG A 324 0.54 5.36 14.02
CA ARG A 324 0.18 6.47 14.91
C ARG A 324 -0.80 7.44 14.28
N THR A 325 -0.78 7.54 12.96
CA THR A 325 -1.63 8.46 12.18
C THR A 325 -2.73 7.68 11.46
N LEU A 326 -2.36 6.59 10.80
CA LEU A 326 -3.28 5.68 10.11
C LEU A 326 -3.43 4.40 10.96
N PRO A 327 -4.57 4.14 11.60
CA PRO A 327 -4.76 2.93 12.39
C PRO A 327 -4.57 1.68 11.54
N ARG A 328 -3.99 0.61 12.11
CA ARG A 328 -3.96 -0.70 11.44
C ARG A 328 -5.36 -1.27 11.32
N LEU A 329 -5.63 -2.00 10.25
CA LEU A 329 -6.87 -2.77 10.15
C LEU A 329 -6.90 -3.87 11.21
N PRO A 330 -8.07 -4.15 11.79
CA PRO A 330 -8.22 -5.28 12.68
C PRO A 330 -8.08 -6.61 11.91
N GLN A 331 -7.77 -7.67 12.65
CA GLN A 331 -7.88 -9.06 12.20
C GLN A 331 -9.25 -9.30 11.53
N GLN A 332 -9.26 -9.75 10.27
CA GLN A 332 -10.47 -9.92 9.48
C GLN A 332 -11.11 -11.31 9.62
N TYR A 333 -10.27 -12.34 9.81
CA TYR A 333 -10.69 -13.74 9.91
C TYR A 333 -10.21 -14.40 11.19
N GLY A 334 -10.58 -15.65 11.44
CA GLY A 334 -10.15 -16.36 12.65
C GLY A 334 -8.63 -16.32 12.88
N PRO A 335 -8.12 -15.85 14.04
CA PRO A 335 -6.68 -15.80 14.31
C PRO A 335 -6.06 -17.16 14.70
N SER A 336 -6.88 -18.22 14.76
CA SER A 336 -6.44 -19.54 15.19
C SER A 336 -7.36 -20.63 14.61
N MET A 337 -6.88 -21.87 14.63
CA MET A 337 -7.68 -23.05 14.28
C MET A 337 -9.00 -23.13 15.06
N ALA A 338 -9.00 -22.77 16.35
CA ALA A 338 -10.17 -22.85 17.22
C ALA A 338 -11.27 -21.82 16.86
N SER A 339 -10.89 -20.75 16.18
CA SER A 339 -11.77 -19.65 15.78
C SER A 339 -11.85 -19.49 14.27
N ALA A 340 -11.50 -20.53 13.50
CA ALA A 340 -11.35 -20.47 12.06
C ALA A 340 -12.68 -20.13 11.35
N THR A 341 -12.63 -19.17 10.44
CA THR A 341 -13.79 -18.71 9.67
C THR A 341 -14.30 -19.82 8.75
N PRO A 342 -15.56 -20.25 8.83
CA PRO A 342 -16.08 -21.28 7.95
C PRO A 342 -16.11 -20.82 6.48
N LEU A 343 -15.53 -21.62 5.57
CA LEU A 343 -15.72 -21.46 4.13
C LEU A 343 -17.11 -21.97 3.75
N SER A 344 -17.96 -21.11 3.19
CA SER A 344 -19.31 -21.50 2.78
C SER A 344 -19.28 -22.54 1.64
N SER A 345 -20.09 -23.60 1.77
CA SER A 345 -20.42 -24.54 0.69
C SER A 345 -21.89 -24.43 0.33
N SER A 346 -22.26 -24.64 -0.93
CA SER A 346 -23.66 -24.58 -1.41
C SER A 346 -24.45 -25.88 -1.21
N GLY A 347 -23.86 -26.86 -0.49
CA GLY A 347 -24.39 -28.20 -0.29
C GLY A 347 -23.32 -29.27 -0.46
N ALA A 348 -23.70 -30.54 -0.36
CA ALA A 348 -22.80 -31.66 -0.62
C ALA A 348 -22.43 -31.74 -2.11
N GLY A 349 -21.18 -32.13 -2.40
CA GLY A 349 -20.66 -32.24 -3.77
C GLY A 349 -19.51 -31.27 -4.05
N SER A 350 -19.07 -31.21 -5.32
CA SER A 350 -17.97 -30.33 -5.72
C SER A 350 -18.35 -28.86 -5.55
N THR A 351 -17.51 -28.11 -4.85
CA THR A 351 -17.71 -26.68 -4.58
C THR A 351 -16.38 -25.94 -4.66
N THR A 352 -16.45 -24.63 -4.95
CA THR A 352 -15.32 -23.71 -4.89
C THR A 352 -15.70 -22.54 -3.98
N ALA A 353 -14.89 -22.30 -2.95
CA ALA A 353 -14.99 -21.13 -2.09
C ALA A 353 -13.92 -20.11 -2.49
N VAL A 354 -14.31 -18.84 -2.59
CA VAL A 354 -13.40 -17.71 -2.84
C VAL A 354 -13.60 -16.69 -1.72
N ILE A 355 -12.51 -16.30 -1.05
CA ILE A 355 -12.51 -15.30 0.03
C ILE A 355 -11.38 -14.31 -0.22
N ASN A 356 -11.67 -13.03 0.00
CA ASN A 356 -10.69 -11.95 -0.09
C ASN A 356 -10.33 -11.46 1.31
N GLY A 357 -9.05 -11.20 1.55
CA GLY A 357 -8.57 -10.73 2.85
C GLY A 357 -7.38 -9.80 2.73
N ILE A 358 -6.99 -9.27 3.87
CA ILE A 358 -5.82 -8.41 4.08
C ILE A 358 -5.11 -8.92 5.32
N LEU A 359 -3.83 -9.24 5.16
CA LEU A 359 -2.94 -9.40 6.30
C LEU A 359 -2.43 -8.02 6.67
N SER A 360 -2.84 -7.53 7.84
CA SER A 360 -2.58 -6.17 8.31
C SER A 360 -1.62 -6.12 9.48
N MET A 361 -1.03 -7.23 9.92
CA MET A 361 -0.02 -7.26 10.98
C MET A 361 1.04 -8.35 10.72
N PRO A 362 2.31 -8.12 11.11
CA PRO A 362 3.31 -9.18 11.12
C PRO A 362 2.82 -10.39 11.91
N ASN A 363 3.09 -11.60 11.39
CA ASN A 363 2.70 -12.87 12.01
C ASN A 363 1.18 -13.02 12.25
N GLN A 364 0.35 -12.34 11.46
CA GLN A 364 -1.10 -12.51 11.44
C GLN A 364 -1.49 -13.73 10.59
N PRO A 365 -2.08 -14.80 11.17
CA PRO A 365 -2.72 -15.84 10.39
C PRO A 365 -4.21 -15.59 10.23
N ASP A 366 -4.68 -15.81 9.01
CA ASP A 366 -6.10 -15.95 8.73
C ASP A 366 -6.43 -17.44 8.61
N TRP A 367 -7.26 -17.93 9.53
CA TRP A 367 -7.68 -19.33 9.58
C TRP A 367 -9.09 -19.52 9.03
N PHE A 368 -9.23 -20.55 8.21
CA PHE A 368 -10.48 -20.96 7.59
C PHE A 368 -10.76 -22.43 7.89
N SER A 369 -12.04 -22.80 7.98
CA SER A 369 -12.47 -24.18 8.18
C SER A 369 -13.39 -24.66 7.05
N LEU A 370 -13.26 -25.94 6.67
CA LEU A 370 -14.09 -26.56 5.64
C LEU A 370 -14.38 -28.02 6.00
N SER A 371 -15.56 -28.50 5.61
CA SER A 371 -15.94 -29.90 5.75
C SER A 371 -15.87 -30.58 4.38
N ALA A 372 -14.93 -31.50 4.21
CA ALA A 372 -14.64 -32.14 2.93
C ALA A 372 -14.77 -33.66 2.99
N GLU A 373 -15.06 -34.27 1.85
CA GLU A 373 -14.88 -35.70 1.59
C GLU A 373 -13.40 -36.03 1.38
N ALA A 374 -13.07 -37.32 1.45
CA ALA A 374 -11.74 -37.80 1.07
C ALA A 374 -11.51 -37.58 -0.44
N GLY A 375 -10.27 -37.26 -0.84
CA GLY A 375 -9.87 -37.13 -2.23
C GLY A 375 -9.17 -35.82 -2.55
N SER A 376 -9.25 -35.40 -3.81
CA SER A 376 -8.55 -34.22 -4.29
C SER A 376 -9.29 -32.94 -3.92
N ALA A 377 -8.53 -31.99 -3.39
CA ALA A 377 -8.85 -30.58 -3.32
C ALA A 377 -7.81 -29.78 -4.13
N THR A 378 -8.10 -28.53 -4.44
CA THR A 378 -7.15 -27.57 -4.96
C THR A 378 -7.21 -26.30 -4.14
N LEU A 379 -6.05 -25.68 -3.93
CA LEU A 379 -5.92 -24.43 -3.20
C LEU A 379 -5.03 -23.47 -4.00
N ALA A 380 -5.45 -22.21 -4.08
CA ALA A 380 -4.66 -21.10 -4.60
C ALA A 380 -4.78 -19.90 -3.66
N VAL A 381 -3.73 -19.11 -3.54
CA VAL A 381 -3.74 -17.81 -2.86
C VAL A 381 -3.17 -16.80 -3.83
N ALA A 382 -4.02 -15.96 -4.40
CA ALA A 382 -3.60 -14.88 -5.28
C ALA A 382 -3.30 -13.63 -4.47
N VAL A 383 -2.19 -12.95 -4.76
CA VAL A 383 -1.86 -11.62 -4.19
C VAL A 383 -2.17 -10.53 -5.22
N THR A 384 -1.90 -9.27 -4.90
CA THR A 384 -2.10 -8.15 -5.83
C THR A 384 -1.47 -8.43 -7.20
N ALA A 385 -2.29 -8.36 -8.25
CA ALA A 385 -1.85 -8.75 -9.60
C ALA A 385 -0.77 -7.78 -10.11
N PRO A 386 0.23 -8.26 -10.88
CA PRO A 386 1.25 -7.39 -11.45
C PRO A 386 0.66 -6.42 -12.47
N PHE A 387 1.30 -5.26 -12.63
CA PHE A 387 1.06 -4.40 -13.78
C PHE A 387 1.94 -4.90 -14.94
N GLY A 388 1.37 -5.78 -15.75
CA GLY A 388 2.13 -6.45 -16.81
C GLY A 388 3.11 -7.47 -16.27
N GLN A 389 4.41 -7.20 -16.40
CA GLN A 389 5.48 -8.01 -15.80
C GLN A 389 6.04 -7.39 -14.52
N VAL A 390 5.53 -6.22 -14.11
CA VAL A 390 6.03 -5.50 -12.95
C VAL A 390 5.24 -5.88 -11.71
N THR A 391 5.95 -6.47 -10.75
CA THR A 391 5.39 -6.83 -9.45
C THR A 391 5.12 -5.57 -8.61
N ARG A 392 3.99 -5.61 -7.88
CA ARG A 392 3.54 -4.56 -6.96
C ARG A 392 2.80 -5.12 -5.74
N ALA A 393 2.97 -6.41 -5.47
CA ALA A 393 2.43 -7.04 -4.27
C ALA A 393 3.48 -6.99 -3.18
N ASN A 394 3.05 -6.66 -1.96
CA ASN A 394 3.93 -6.61 -0.80
C ASN A 394 3.88 -7.95 -0.06
N LEU A 395 2.73 -8.63 -0.13
CA LEU A 395 2.51 -9.93 0.49
C LEU A 395 3.25 -11.04 -0.25
N ASN A 396 4.21 -11.67 0.44
CA ASN A 396 4.68 -13.01 0.13
C ASN A 396 3.80 -14.03 0.88
N ALA A 397 2.91 -14.74 0.18
CA ALA A 397 1.91 -15.60 0.80
C ALA A 397 2.39 -17.04 1.00
N VAL A 398 2.15 -17.61 2.19
CA VAL A 398 2.24 -19.05 2.45
C VAL A 398 0.93 -19.55 3.05
N ALA A 399 0.52 -20.75 2.66
CA ALA A 399 -0.68 -21.39 3.17
C ALA A 399 -0.39 -22.81 3.67
N ALA A 400 -1.13 -23.26 4.67
CA ALA A 400 -1.03 -24.64 5.14
C ALA A 400 -2.42 -25.24 5.36
N VAL A 401 -2.54 -26.53 5.06
CA VAL A 401 -3.76 -27.31 5.29
C VAL A 401 -3.53 -28.23 6.48
N TYR A 402 -4.46 -28.23 7.42
CA TYR A 402 -4.42 -29.03 8.65
C TYR A 402 -5.63 -29.95 8.72
N ASP A 403 -5.44 -31.11 9.33
CA ASP A 403 -6.55 -32.00 9.66
C ASP A 403 -7.26 -31.55 10.95
N ALA A 404 -8.34 -32.25 11.32
CA ALA A 404 -9.12 -31.95 12.52
C ALA A 404 -8.34 -32.02 13.84
N GLY A 405 -7.20 -32.73 13.87
CA GLY A 405 -6.33 -32.84 15.04
C GLY A 405 -5.22 -31.78 15.08
N GLY A 406 -5.13 -30.91 14.06
CA GLY A 406 -4.09 -29.89 13.94
C GLY A 406 -2.80 -30.40 13.32
N ALA A 407 -2.79 -31.61 12.76
CA ALA A 407 -1.64 -32.12 12.02
C ALA A 407 -1.59 -31.47 10.64
N VAL A 408 -0.41 -31.00 10.22
CA VAL A 408 -0.18 -30.45 8.87
C VAL A 408 -0.37 -31.57 7.85
N VAL A 409 -1.32 -31.39 6.95
CA VAL A 409 -1.52 -32.23 5.76
C VAL A 409 -0.53 -31.81 4.68
N THR A 410 -0.44 -30.50 4.44
CA THR A 410 0.53 -29.93 3.49
C THR A 410 0.78 -28.46 3.80
N THR A 411 1.97 -27.99 3.43
CA THR A 411 2.32 -26.56 3.37
C THR A 411 2.56 -26.21 1.91
N LEU A 412 1.92 -25.15 1.46
CA LEU A 412 2.02 -24.62 0.10
C LEU A 412 2.86 -23.35 0.15
N SER A 413 4.04 -23.43 -0.45
CA SER A 413 4.95 -22.30 -0.63
C SER A 413 4.52 -21.46 -1.84
N PRO A 414 4.85 -20.17 -1.84
CA PRO A 414 4.64 -19.31 -3.00
C PRO A 414 5.44 -19.83 -4.20
N GLY A 415 4.92 -19.60 -5.42
CA GLY A 415 5.69 -19.76 -6.65
C GLY A 415 6.66 -18.59 -6.87
N THR A 416 6.11 -17.36 -6.80
CA THR A 416 6.86 -16.10 -6.64
C THR A 416 6.45 -15.45 -5.33
N LEU A 417 5.25 -14.86 -5.29
CA LEU A 417 4.60 -14.28 -4.10
C LEU A 417 3.21 -14.87 -3.86
N ASP A 418 2.54 -15.33 -4.93
CA ASP A 418 1.28 -16.05 -4.88
C ASP A 418 1.50 -17.56 -4.80
N ILE A 419 0.44 -18.27 -4.40
CA ILE A 419 0.36 -19.73 -4.46
C ILE A 419 -0.51 -20.10 -5.68
N PRO A 420 0.07 -20.69 -6.73
CA PRO A 420 -0.72 -21.13 -7.88
C PRO A 420 -1.65 -22.28 -7.49
N TYR A 421 -2.63 -22.60 -8.33
CA TYR A 421 -3.56 -23.73 -8.12
C TYR A 421 -2.80 -25.03 -7.86
N SER A 422 -2.76 -25.41 -6.58
CA SER A 422 -1.96 -26.51 -6.07
C SER A 422 -2.87 -27.67 -5.64
N PRO A 423 -2.62 -28.90 -6.11
CA PRO A 423 -3.40 -30.05 -5.69
C PRO A 423 -3.10 -30.41 -4.23
N VAL A 424 -4.14 -30.69 -3.46
CA VAL A 424 -4.08 -31.15 -2.08
C VAL A 424 -4.83 -32.47 -1.97
N ASN A 425 -4.21 -33.50 -1.39
CA ASN A 425 -4.86 -34.78 -1.17
C ASN A 425 -5.39 -34.86 0.28
N LEU A 426 -6.71 -34.93 0.43
CA LEU A 426 -7.39 -35.06 1.71
C LEU A 426 -7.61 -36.56 2.02
N PRO A 427 -6.90 -37.13 3.03
CA PRO A 427 -6.87 -38.59 3.22
C PRO A 427 -8.18 -39.22 3.69
N ARG A 428 -9.09 -38.44 4.28
CA ARG A 428 -10.35 -38.93 4.87
C ARG A 428 -11.42 -37.84 4.78
N ALA A 429 -12.69 -38.23 4.81
CA ALA A 429 -13.76 -37.27 5.02
C ALA A 429 -13.65 -36.67 6.43
N GLY A 430 -13.83 -35.35 6.56
CA GLY A 430 -13.73 -34.66 7.84
C GLY A 430 -13.63 -33.15 7.73
N THR A 431 -13.35 -32.51 8.87
CA THR A 431 -13.05 -31.08 8.93
C THR A 431 -11.57 -30.86 8.68
N TYR A 432 -11.27 -29.90 7.82
CA TYR A 432 -9.94 -29.41 7.52
C TYR A 432 -9.88 -27.92 7.80
N TYR A 433 -8.66 -27.44 8.05
CA TYR A 433 -8.39 -26.04 8.28
C TYR A 433 -7.34 -25.56 7.30
N VAL A 434 -7.48 -24.31 6.86
CA VAL A 434 -6.52 -23.62 6.00
C VAL A 434 -6.03 -22.41 6.76
N SER A 435 -4.72 -22.21 6.87
CA SER A 435 -4.15 -20.93 7.30
C SER A 435 -3.53 -20.21 6.11
N VAL A 436 -3.62 -18.88 6.10
CA VAL A 436 -2.89 -17.98 5.20
C VAL A 436 -2.09 -17.01 6.07
N VAL A 437 -0.78 -16.87 5.83
CA VAL A 437 0.11 -15.95 6.55
C VAL A 437 1.11 -15.31 5.58
N GLY A 438 1.66 -14.17 5.99
CA GLY A 438 2.83 -13.56 5.36
C GLY A 438 4.10 -14.32 5.68
N ALA A 439 4.90 -14.59 4.66
CA ALA A 439 6.16 -15.35 4.75
C ALA A 439 7.38 -14.44 4.76
N ALA A 440 8.43 -14.92 5.44
CA ALA A 440 9.79 -14.44 5.24
C ALA A 440 10.42 -15.15 4.02
N GLU A 441 11.42 -14.52 3.42
CA GLU A 441 12.30 -15.19 2.44
C GLU A 441 13.74 -15.12 2.95
N GLY A 442 14.35 -16.26 3.22
CA GLY A 442 15.70 -16.31 3.78
C GLY A 442 15.82 -15.63 5.16
N SER A 443 16.88 -14.86 5.36
CA SER A 443 17.14 -14.12 6.60
C SER A 443 17.53 -12.67 6.28
N PRO A 444 16.92 -11.66 6.95
CA PRO A 444 17.30 -10.25 6.83
C PRO A 444 18.80 -10.02 6.91
N ALA A 445 19.47 -10.68 7.86
CA ALA A 445 20.90 -10.50 8.11
C ALA A 445 21.81 -10.99 6.97
N THR A 446 21.28 -11.76 6.01
CA THR A 446 22.08 -12.39 4.95
C THR A 446 21.48 -12.21 3.55
N GLY A 447 20.66 -11.17 3.36
CA GLY A 447 20.12 -10.82 2.05
C GLY A 447 18.77 -11.43 1.71
N GLY A 448 17.95 -11.71 2.73
CA GLY A 448 16.52 -11.98 2.61
C GLY A 448 15.69 -10.94 3.38
N TYR A 449 14.42 -11.22 3.63
CA TYR A 449 13.53 -10.33 4.41
C TYR A 449 12.66 -11.15 5.37
N SER A 450 12.23 -10.53 6.46
CA SER A 450 11.36 -11.17 7.45
C SER A 450 9.89 -11.12 7.02
N SER A 451 8.99 -11.72 7.79
CA SER A 451 7.54 -11.60 7.57
C SER A 451 6.98 -10.24 8.00
N TYR A 452 7.81 -9.29 8.47
CA TYR A 452 7.39 -7.97 8.95
C TYR A 452 6.60 -7.19 7.88
N GLY A 453 7.18 -7.05 6.69
CA GLY A 453 6.60 -6.29 5.59
C GLY A 453 5.70 -7.12 4.66
N SER A 454 5.66 -8.44 4.84
CA SER A 454 4.89 -9.38 3.99
C SER A 454 3.40 -9.36 4.31
N LEU A 455 2.77 -8.24 3.98
CA LEU A 455 1.40 -7.88 4.29
C LEU A 455 0.72 -7.37 3.02
N GLY A 456 -0.61 -7.34 2.98
CA GLY A 456 -1.33 -6.87 1.80
C GLY A 456 -2.56 -7.69 1.46
N PHE A 457 -3.13 -7.42 0.28
CA PHE A 457 -4.33 -8.10 -0.20
C PHE A 457 -4.05 -9.54 -0.62
N TYR A 458 -4.99 -10.44 -0.35
CA TYR A 458 -5.01 -11.77 -0.94
C TYR A 458 -6.43 -12.22 -1.31
N SER A 459 -6.50 -13.20 -2.21
CA SER A 459 -7.70 -13.97 -2.53
C SER A 459 -7.41 -15.46 -2.38
N LEU A 460 -8.05 -16.11 -1.40
CA LEU A 460 -7.97 -17.55 -1.18
C LEU A 460 -9.06 -18.23 -2.02
N THR A 461 -8.65 -19.15 -2.90
CA THR A 461 -9.56 -20.04 -3.64
C THR A 461 -9.34 -21.48 -3.20
N VAL A 462 -10.40 -22.14 -2.75
CA VAL A 462 -10.37 -23.57 -2.37
C VAL A 462 -11.45 -24.33 -3.11
N SER A 463 -11.08 -25.30 -3.94
CA SER A 463 -12.02 -26.22 -4.57
C SER A 463 -11.91 -27.60 -3.95
N TYR A 464 -13.03 -28.17 -3.52
CA TYR A 464 -13.06 -29.45 -2.81
C TYR A 464 -14.44 -30.10 -2.98
N THR A 465 -14.55 -31.37 -2.59
CA THR A 465 -15.85 -32.04 -2.47
C THR A 465 -16.36 -31.83 -1.05
N ALA A 466 -17.40 -31.03 -0.88
CA ALA A 466 -17.99 -30.74 0.43
C ALA A 466 -18.76 -31.96 0.96
N SER A 467 -18.61 -32.23 2.26
CA SER A 467 -19.41 -33.24 2.95
C SER A 467 -20.70 -32.63 3.49
N SER A 468 -21.76 -33.44 3.65
CA SER A 468 -23.08 -32.97 4.11
C SER A 468 -23.15 -32.59 5.60
N ALA A 469 -22.02 -32.35 6.25
CA ALA A 469 -22.00 -31.96 7.65
C ALA A 469 -22.57 -30.54 7.81
N PRO A 470 -23.38 -30.27 8.85
CA PRO A 470 -23.96 -28.94 9.05
C PRO A 470 -22.85 -27.93 9.38
N GLN A 471 -22.46 -27.11 8.41
CA GLN A 471 -21.72 -25.88 8.69
C GLN A 471 -22.70 -24.89 9.34
N GLN A 472 -22.37 -24.38 10.54
CA GLN A 472 -23.06 -23.19 11.02
C GLN A 472 -22.62 -22.02 10.14
N PRO A 473 -23.54 -21.32 9.46
CA PRO A 473 -23.19 -20.09 8.77
C PRO A 473 -22.78 -19.07 9.82
N GLN A 474 -21.51 -18.70 9.83
CA GLN A 474 -21.10 -17.41 10.37
C GLN A 474 -21.00 -16.47 9.19
N THR A 475 -21.76 -15.38 9.23
CA THR A 475 -21.55 -14.27 8.30
C THR A 475 -20.11 -13.80 8.48
N PRO A 476 -19.29 -13.80 7.41
CA PRO A 476 -17.98 -13.18 7.48
C PRO A 476 -18.14 -11.75 7.97
N VAL A 477 -17.30 -11.31 8.90
CA VAL A 477 -17.24 -9.91 9.28
C VAL A 477 -16.67 -9.16 8.08
N ASN A 478 -17.54 -8.70 7.19
CA ASN A 478 -17.13 -8.01 5.97
C ASN A 478 -16.74 -6.57 6.31
N CYS A 479 -15.53 -6.39 6.84
CA CYS A 479 -14.90 -5.07 7.00
C CYS A 479 -14.42 -4.47 5.66
N VAL A 480 -14.74 -5.12 4.53
CA VAL A 480 -14.28 -4.76 3.17
C VAL A 480 -15.46 -4.34 2.27
N GLY A 481 -16.68 -4.24 2.80
CA GLY A 481 -17.91 -3.96 2.03
C GLY A 481 -18.31 -2.48 2.00
N TYR A 482 -18.94 -2.08 0.89
CA TYR A 482 -19.55 -0.77 0.67
C TYR A 482 -20.61 -0.41 1.72
N TRP A 483 -20.46 0.72 2.40
CA TRP A 483 -21.47 1.32 3.27
C TRP A 483 -22.50 2.11 2.45
N SER A 484 -23.32 1.45 1.64
CA SER A 484 -24.37 2.13 0.86
C SER A 484 -25.80 1.97 1.44
N SER A 485 -25.96 1.38 2.63
CA SER A 485 -27.25 1.44 3.32
C SER A 485 -27.12 1.43 4.85
N PHE A 486 -27.94 2.24 5.52
CA PHE A 486 -28.15 2.21 6.97
C PHE A 486 -28.87 0.91 7.38
N GLY A 487 -28.15 -0.21 7.33
CA GLY A 487 -28.52 -1.44 8.03
C GLY A 487 -27.95 -1.42 9.46
N PRO A 488 -28.62 -2.06 10.44
CA PRO A 488 -28.07 -2.18 11.79
C PRO A 488 -26.71 -2.90 11.74
N CYS A 489 -25.69 -2.30 12.38
CA CYS A 489 -24.36 -2.89 12.53
C CYS A 489 -24.46 -4.31 13.11
N ASP A 490 -23.77 -5.26 12.48
CA ASP A 490 -23.47 -6.54 13.12
C ASP A 490 -22.60 -6.27 14.36
N ALA A 491 -22.97 -6.87 15.49
CA ALA A 491 -22.33 -6.70 16.79
C ALA A 491 -20.89 -7.24 16.84
N SER A 492 -20.43 -7.91 15.78
CA SER A 492 -19.08 -8.43 15.60
C SER A 492 -18.01 -7.36 15.29
N CYS A 493 -18.40 -6.15 14.86
CA CYS A 493 -17.48 -5.02 14.59
C CYS A 493 -17.27 -4.07 15.80
N ASN A 494 -17.57 -4.49 17.03
CA ASN A 494 -17.53 -3.57 18.16
C ASN A 494 -16.09 -3.22 18.60
N GLN A 495 -15.64 -2.01 18.28
CA GLN A 495 -14.90 -1.21 19.26
C GLN A 495 -15.88 -0.87 20.40
N VAL A 496 -15.56 -1.30 21.62
CA VAL A 496 -16.40 -1.08 22.80
C VAL A 496 -16.52 0.43 23.06
N SER A 497 -17.63 1.04 22.65
CA SER A 497 -17.97 2.42 23.01
C SER A 497 -19.06 2.40 24.09
N THR A 498 -18.66 2.61 25.34
CA THR A 498 -19.62 2.76 26.45
C THR A 498 -20.03 4.24 26.51
N MET A 499 -21.32 4.52 26.31
CA MET A 499 -21.87 5.85 26.60
C MET A 499 -21.93 6.05 28.12
N VAL A 500 -21.15 6.99 28.65
CA VAL A 500 -21.26 7.43 30.04
C VAL A 500 -21.95 8.79 30.08
N TRP A 501 -22.92 8.93 30.98
CA TRP A 501 -23.62 10.19 31.21
C TRP A 501 -22.74 11.12 32.06
N CYS A 502 -22.46 12.32 31.55
CA CYS A 502 -21.89 13.42 32.31
C CYS A 502 -22.86 14.62 32.25
N GLY A 503 -23.78 14.69 33.21
CA GLY A 503 -24.87 15.68 33.20
C GLY A 503 -25.85 15.48 32.03
N SER A 504 -26.38 16.56 31.46
CA SER A 504 -27.42 16.53 30.41
C SER A 504 -26.90 16.41 28.97
N ARG A 505 -25.61 16.11 28.76
CA ARG A 505 -25.01 15.94 27.42
C ARG A 505 -24.38 14.56 27.27
N ARG A 506 -24.62 13.92 26.12
CA ARG A 506 -23.94 12.67 25.72
C ARG A 506 -22.54 13.02 25.22
N VAL A 507 -21.51 12.46 25.84
CA VAL A 507 -20.12 12.54 25.37
C VAL A 507 -19.67 11.15 24.95
N ARG A 508 -19.13 11.03 23.74
CA ARG A 508 -18.53 9.79 23.23
C ARG A 508 -17.12 9.70 23.82
N VAL A 509 -16.88 8.74 24.70
CA VAL A 509 -15.54 8.43 25.20
C VAL A 509 -15.06 7.20 24.44
N VAL A 510 -13.94 7.34 23.73
CA VAL A 510 -13.19 6.22 23.16
C VAL A 510 -12.19 5.81 24.23
N LEU A 511 -12.32 4.60 24.77
CA LEU A 511 -11.28 4.01 25.60
C LEU A 511 -10.18 3.51 24.66
N VAL A 512 -8.96 3.99 24.87
CA VAL A 512 -7.74 3.48 24.20
C VAL A 512 -7.40 2.11 24.78
#